data_AF-A0A2N4YDX7-F1
#
_entry.id   AF-A0A2N4YDX7-F1
#
_cell.length_a   1.000
_cell.length_b   1.000
_cell.length_c   1.000
_cell.angle_alpha   90.00
_cell.angle_beta   90.00
_cell.angle_gamma   90.00
#
_symmetry.space_group_name_H-M   'P 1'
#
loop_
_entity.id
_entity.type
_entity.pdbx_description
1 polymer ?
#
loop_
_entity_poly.entity_id
_entity_poly.type
_entity_poly.pdbx_seq_one_letter_code
_entity_poly.pdbx_strand_id
1 'polypeptide(L)'
;MTTMTRTTAASLLAMMLAAPVMAQTTITGVRDVNDRIDDINEVVDEDFARSEDAARFGNPETRPGLTGSASIGYSGKTGNNESQELSAGVRLSYTQGNFVQTLGAALDFAEDQDRKTKEDILAVYDANLYFDQSLYGFVLARIEADGLANTAGDVRRDAFLGFGPGYRVINTPDMTWRLQAGIGVSYLEDGLRNSVTETGYLAASRFYYRINDGIFLTNDTDILSSDAALRVNNDLGVNFRVTDAVSTRISYVTEYNDSRAIRSDNKLGVSLVFGF
;
A
#
# COMPACT_ATOMS: atom_id res chain seq x y z
N MET A 1 8.80 -57.91 8.08
CA MET A 1 10.04 -57.10 8.17
C MET A 1 10.19 -56.38 6.83
N THR A 2 9.72 -55.12 6.75
CA THR A 2 10.54 -53.87 6.75
C THR A 2 11.19 -53.64 5.37
N THR A 3 10.99 -52.55 4.62
CA THR A 3 10.45 -51.20 4.89
C THR A 3 10.07 -50.53 3.56
N MET A 4 9.05 -49.68 3.60
CA MET A 4 8.67 -48.70 2.57
C MET A 4 9.80 -47.69 2.27
N THR A 5 9.87 -47.22 1.03
CA THR A 5 10.38 -45.88 0.73
C THR A 5 9.49 -45.26 -0.35
N ARG A 6 8.64 -44.32 0.07
CA ARG A 6 7.86 -43.42 -0.79
C ARG A 6 8.55 -42.06 -0.74
N THR A 7 9.08 -41.63 -1.87
CA THR A 7 9.57 -40.30 -2.23
C THR A 7 9.24 -40.20 -3.72
N THR A 8 8.57 -39.20 -4.28
CA THR A 8 8.37 -37.80 -3.90
C THR A 8 7.16 -37.35 -4.71
N ALA A 9 6.14 -36.78 -4.07
CA ALA A 9 5.02 -36.13 -4.73
C ALA A 9 5.03 -34.66 -4.29
N ALA A 10 5.26 -33.74 -5.22
CA ALA A 10 4.84 -32.33 -5.16
C ALA A 10 5.31 -31.60 -6.42
N SER A 11 4.82 -32.06 -7.58
CA SER A 11 4.82 -31.28 -8.81
C SER A 11 3.53 -30.48 -8.86
N LEU A 12 3.57 -29.19 -8.51
CA LEU A 12 2.61 -28.16 -8.93
C LEU A 12 3.31 -26.80 -8.74
N LEU A 13 4.27 -26.55 -9.64
CA LEU A 13 4.88 -25.24 -9.81
C LEU A 13 3.78 -24.32 -10.35
N ALA A 14 3.38 -23.33 -9.56
CA ALA A 14 2.38 -22.33 -9.92
C ALA A 14 2.88 -21.50 -11.11
N MET A 15 2.45 -21.85 -12.32
CA MET A 15 2.48 -20.92 -13.45
C MET A 15 1.36 -19.91 -13.27
N MET A 16 1.61 -18.87 -12.47
CA MET A 16 0.82 -17.64 -12.56
C MET A 16 1.32 -16.87 -13.77
N LEU A 17 0.48 -16.80 -14.79
CA LEU A 17 0.66 -15.92 -15.92
C LEU A 17 0.68 -14.48 -15.39
N ALA A 18 1.85 -13.84 -15.48
CA ALA A 18 1.99 -12.41 -15.26
C ALA A 18 1.20 -11.69 -16.37
N ALA A 19 -0.07 -11.39 -16.09
CA ALA A 19 -0.75 -10.31 -16.78
C ALA A 19 -0.09 -8.99 -16.30
N PRO A 20 0.12 -7.99 -17.17
CA PRO A 20 0.62 -6.70 -16.73
C PRO A 20 -0.38 -6.12 -15.73
N VAL A 21 0.01 -6.12 -14.45
CA VAL A 21 -0.72 -5.43 -13.39
C VAL A 21 -0.40 -3.96 -13.59
N MET A 22 -1.30 -3.25 -14.28
CA MET A 22 -1.31 -1.79 -14.26
C MET A 22 -1.65 -1.38 -12.83
N ALA A 23 -0.65 -1.22 -11.97
CA ALA A 23 -0.84 -0.84 -10.58
C ALA A 23 -1.25 0.63 -10.53
N GLN A 24 -2.50 0.93 -10.19
CA GLN A 24 -2.93 2.30 -9.91
C GLN A 24 -2.86 2.58 -8.42
N THR A 25 -1.93 3.47 -8.09
CA THR A 25 -1.51 3.87 -6.75
C THR A 25 -2.63 4.54 -5.96
N THR A 26 -2.70 4.18 -4.68
CA THR A 26 -3.53 4.80 -3.66
C THR A 26 -3.21 6.28 -3.50
N ILE A 27 -4.25 7.07 -3.32
CA ILE A 27 -4.18 8.52 -3.10
C ILE A 27 -3.24 8.95 -1.96
N THR A 28 -3.29 8.26 -0.80
CA THR A 28 -2.38 8.53 0.33
C THR A 28 -0.98 7.93 0.16
N GLY A 29 -0.75 7.05 -0.82
CA GLY A 29 0.54 6.42 -1.13
C GLY A 29 1.11 5.46 -0.09
N VAL A 30 0.74 5.61 1.19
CA VAL A 30 1.23 4.75 2.29
C VAL A 30 0.87 3.28 2.06
N ARG A 31 -0.28 3.01 1.42
CA ARG A 31 -0.68 1.64 1.08
C ARG A 31 0.25 1.05 0.01
N ASP A 32 0.53 1.77 -1.06
CA ASP A 32 1.34 1.21 -2.15
C ASP A 32 2.82 1.06 -1.74
N VAL A 33 3.30 1.89 -0.82
CA VAL A 33 4.59 1.63 -0.16
C VAL A 33 4.52 0.33 0.66
N ASN A 34 3.45 0.10 1.42
CA ASN A 34 3.29 -1.16 2.15
C ASN A 34 3.20 -2.34 1.17
N ASP A 35 2.31 -2.31 0.18
CA ASP A 35 2.12 -3.39 -0.79
C ASP A 35 3.44 -3.75 -1.52
N ARG A 36 4.26 -2.76 -1.88
CA ARG A 36 5.59 -3.02 -2.47
C ARG A 36 6.55 -3.63 -1.45
N ILE A 37 6.53 -3.16 -0.20
CA ILE A 37 7.28 -3.80 0.88
C ILE A 37 6.83 -5.26 1.05
N ASP A 38 5.53 -5.55 0.91
CA ASP A 38 4.93 -6.89 1.01
C ASP A 38 5.37 -7.78 -0.16
N ASP A 39 5.30 -7.28 -1.39
CA ASP A 39 5.68 -8.03 -2.59
C ASP A 39 7.17 -8.42 -2.57
N ILE A 40 8.02 -7.60 -1.96
CA ILE A 40 9.44 -7.88 -1.75
C ILE A 40 9.66 -8.87 -0.61
N ASN A 41 8.93 -8.68 0.48
CA ASN A 41 9.02 -9.50 1.67
C ASN A 41 7.99 -10.63 1.56
N GLU A 42 8.37 -11.78 1.00
CA GLU A 42 7.74 -13.06 1.38
C GLU A 42 8.11 -13.45 2.84
N VAL A 43 8.12 -12.46 3.75
CA VAL A 43 8.53 -12.50 5.16
C VAL A 43 7.57 -11.65 6.02
N VAL A 44 6.33 -12.08 6.04
CA VAL A 44 5.61 -12.54 7.23
C VAL A 44 5.61 -11.73 8.54
N ASP A 45 6.75 -11.40 9.16
CA ASP A 45 6.73 -10.77 10.49
C ASP A 45 6.16 -9.33 10.45
N GLU A 46 6.29 -8.67 9.29
CA GLU A 46 5.79 -7.32 9.07
C GLU A 46 4.28 -7.25 8.80
N ASP A 47 3.67 -8.31 8.26
CA ASP A 47 2.22 -8.35 7.98
C ASP A 47 1.40 -8.36 9.27
N PHE A 48 1.87 -9.07 10.29
CA PHE A 48 1.22 -9.07 11.60
C PHE A 48 1.31 -7.68 12.26
N ALA A 49 2.50 -7.06 12.23
CA ALA A 49 2.73 -5.73 12.81
C ALA A 49 2.00 -4.61 12.06
N ARG A 50 1.78 -4.73 10.74
CA ARG A 50 1.01 -3.77 9.92
C ARG A 50 -0.50 -3.94 10.08
N SER A 51 -0.95 -5.17 10.24
CA SER A 51 -2.36 -5.51 10.36
C SER A 51 -2.85 -5.22 11.80
N GLU A 52 -1.98 -5.38 12.80
CA GLU A 52 -2.13 -4.81 14.15
C GLU A 52 -1.47 -3.43 14.32
N ASP A 53 -1.26 -2.65 13.24
CA ASP A 53 -0.50 -1.38 13.31
C ASP A 53 -1.17 -0.38 14.25
N ALA A 54 -0.73 -0.38 15.50
CA ALA A 54 -1.16 0.54 16.53
C ALA A 54 -0.75 1.99 16.20
N ALA A 55 0.13 2.25 15.24
CA ALA A 55 0.40 3.60 14.74
C ALA A 55 -0.61 4.03 13.66
N ARG A 56 -1.16 3.08 12.88
CA ARG A 56 -2.25 3.34 11.92
C ARG A 56 -3.61 3.44 12.62
N PHE A 57 -3.83 2.59 13.62
CA PHE A 57 -5.13 2.39 14.24
C PHE A 57 -5.19 2.78 15.72
N GLY A 58 -4.08 2.74 16.46
CA GLY A 58 -4.02 3.08 17.88
C GLY A 58 -3.66 4.55 18.15
N ASN A 59 -3.55 4.92 19.42
CA ASN A 59 -3.16 6.26 19.83
C ASN A 59 -1.62 6.42 19.74
N PRO A 60 -1.08 7.29 18.87
CA PRO A 60 0.35 7.48 18.69
C PRO A 60 1.08 7.97 19.94
N GLU A 61 0.36 8.55 20.91
CA GLU A 61 0.90 8.91 22.23
C GLU A 61 1.54 7.72 22.98
N THR A 62 1.26 6.48 22.56
CA THR A 62 1.73 5.26 23.22
C THR A 62 3.12 4.78 22.81
N ARG A 63 3.74 5.33 21.74
CA ARG A 63 5.08 4.91 21.28
C ARG A 63 5.92 6.08 20.74
N PRO A 64 6.59 6.86 21.62
CA PRO A 64 7.58 7.84 21.20
C PRO A 64 8.81 7.18 20.56
N GLY A 65 9.38 7.81 19.53
CA GLY A 65 10.62 7.39 18.89
C GLY A 65 10.51 7.08 17.40
N LEU A 66 11.58 6.52 16.85
CA LEU A 66 11.67 6.09 15.45
C LEU A 66 11.30 4.61 15.34
N THR A 67 10.41 4.30 14.40
CA THR A 67 9.99 2.95 14.02
C THR A 67 10.00 2.83 12.50
N GLY A 68 10.17 1.64 11.94
CA GLY A 68 10.12 1.50 10.48
C GLY A 68 10.33 0.07 10.00
N SER A 69 10.18 -0.10 8.69
CA SER A 69 10.43 -1.33 7.94
C SER A 69 11.20 -1.00 6.67
N ALA A 70 11.95 -1.96 6.15
CA ALA A 70 12.67 -1.85 4.88
C ALA A 70 12.77 -3.22 4.22
N SER A 71 12.74 -3.23 2.89
CA SER A 71 12.76 -4.45 2.10
C SER A 71 13.56 -4.26 0.82
N ILE A 72 14.20 -5.32 0.36
CA ILE A 72 14.85 -5.38 -0.95
C ILE A 72 14.70 -6.78 -1.55
N GLY A 73 14.33 -6.85 -2.82
CA GLY A 73 14.02 -8.08 -3.54
C GLY A 73 14.66 -8.07 -4.92
N TYR A 74 15.21 -9.21 -5.33
CA TYR A 74 15.76 -9.38 -6.66
C TYR A 74 15.45 -10.79 -7.16
N SER A 75 14.96 -10.89 -8.40
CA SER A 75 14.64 -12.13 -9.08
C SER A 75 15.18 -12.09 -10.50
N GLY A 76 15.83 -13.17 -10.93
CA GLY A 76 16.41 -13.29 -12.27
C GLY A 76 16.13 -14.67 -12.86
N LYS A 77 15.71 -14.71 -14.12
CA LYS A 77 15.48 -15.93 -14.90
C LYS A 77 16.35 -15.86 -16.16
N THR A 78 16.93 -17.00 -16.54
CA THR A 78 17.75 -17.13 -17.75
C THR A 78 17.35 -18.40 -18.49
N GLY A 79 17.57 -18.45 -19.81
CA GLY A 79 17.31 -19.62 -20.64
C GLY A 79 16.41 -19.27 -21.81
N ASN A 80 15.31 -20.00 -21.99
CA ASN A 80 14.35 -19.72 -23.08
C ASN A 80 13.62 -18.38 -22.90
N ASN A 81 13.50 -17.92 -21.66
CA ASN A 81 13.01 -16.60 -21.28
C ASN A 81 14.00 -15.98 -20.31
N GLU A 82 14.34 -14.72 -20.54
CA GLU A 82 15.25 -13.94 -19.69
C GLU A 82 14.46 -12.80 -19.07
N SER A 83 14.44 -12.74 -17.74
CA SER A 83 13.76 -11.67 -17.02
C SER A 83 14.52 -11.29 -15.76
N GLN A 84 14.47 -10.01 -15.40
CA GLN A 84 15.07 -9.48 -14.19
C GLN A 84 14.07 -8.56 -13.51
N GLU A 85 13.93 -8.71 -12.20
CA GLU A 85 13.03 -7.91 -11.36
C GLU A 85 13.82 -7.46 -10.14
N LEU A 86 13.81 -6.16 -9.85
CA LEU A 86 14.42 -5.54 -8.69
C LEU A 86 13.37 -4.65 -8.03
N SER A 87 13.19 -4.81 -6.73
CA SER A 87 12.24 -4.03 -5.96
C SER A 87 12.86 -3.66 -4.61
N ALA A 88 12.63 -2.44 -4.14
CA ALA A 88 13.03 -2.02 -2.80
C ALA A 88 12.00 -1.08 -2.18
N GLY A 89 11.84 -1.17 -0.86
CA GLY A 89 10.89 -0.37 -0.11
C GLY A 89 11.44 0.05 1.25
N VAL A 90 11.05 1.22 1.73
CA VAL A 90 11.36 1.69 3.07
C VAL A 90 10.21 2.51 3.62
N ARG A 91 9.88 2.31 4.89
CA ARG A 91 8.92 3.11 5.64
C ARG A 91 9.52 3.45 6.99
N LEU A 92 9.57 4.73 7.31
CA LEU A 92 10.04 5.26 8.58
C LEU A 92 8.93 6.10 9.20
N SER A 93 8.70 5.94 10.49
CA SER A 93 7.77 6.74 11.27
C SER A 93 8.49 7.27 12.51
N TYR A 94 8.36 8.57 12.75
CA TYR A 94 8.91 9.24 13.92
C TYR A 94 7.80 9.92 14.71
N THR A 95 7.65 9.52 15.96
CA THR A 95 6.63 10.04 16.88
C THR A 95 7.29 10.82 18.00
N GLN A 96 6.89 12.09 18.16
CA GLN A 96 7.34 12.97 19.23
C GLN A 96 6.14 13.70 19.84
N GLY A 97 5.73 13.28 21.04
CA GLY A 97 4.57 13.85 21.72
C GLY A 97 3.30 13.72 20.89
N ASN A 98 2.72 14.86 20.52
CA ASN A 98 1.52 14.95 19.71
C ASN A 98 1.81 15.09 18.20
N PHE A 99 3.05 14.93 17.75
CA PHE A 99 3.43 15.03 16.34
C PHE A 99 3.97 13.69 15.83
N VAL A 100 3.40 13.20 14.74
CA VAL A 100 3.77 11.94 14.08
C VAL A 100 4.12 12.24 12.63
N GLN A 101 5.28 11.78 12.18
CA GLN A 101 5.72 11.90 10.80
C GLN A 101 6.02 10.53 10.23
N THR A 102 5.55 10.24 9.03
CA THR A 102 5.83 9.02 8.29
C THR A 102 6.43 9.37 6.94
N LEU A 103 7.56 8.76 6.61
CA LEU A 103 8.20 8.80 5.30
C LEU A 103 8.13 7.38 4.71
N GLY A 104 7.64 7.26 3.49
CA GLY A 104 7.65 6.03 2.71
C GLY A 104 8.32 6.26 1.37
N ALA A 105 9.11 5.31 0.91
CA ALA A 105 9.64 5.30 -0.45
C ALA A 105 9.70 3.86 -0.98
N ALA A 106 9.42 3.70 -2.27
CA ALA A 106 9.49 2.41 -2.93
C ALA A 106 9.94 2.57 -4.39
N LEU A 107 10.60 1.54 -4.90
CA LEU A 107 11.12 1.47 -6.26
C LEU A 107 10.92 0.06 -6.82
N ASP A 108 10.48 -0.02 -8.07
CA ASP A 108 10.28 -1.27 -8.79
C ASP A 108 10.82 -1.15 -10.21
N PHE A 109 11.66 -2.10 -10.58
CA PHE A 109 12.24 -2.23 -11.91
C PHE A 109 12.01 -3.66 -12.39
N ALA A 110 11.50 -3.80 -13.61
CA ALA A 110 11.38 -5.10 -14.25
C ALA A 110 11.80 -5.03 -15.71
N GLU A 111 12.43 -6.09 -16.17
CA GLU A 111 12.93 -6.26 -17.52
C GLU A 111 12.62 -7.68 -18.01
N ASP A 112 12.14 -7.79 -19.24
CA ASP A 112 11.89 -9.06 -19.93
C ASP A 112 12.52 -8.98 -21.33
N GLN A 113 13.43 -9.91 -21.64
CA GLN A 113 14.16 -9.98 -22.90
C GLN A 113 14.83 -8.65 -23.31
N ASP A 114 15.66 -8.10 -22.41
CA ASP A 114 16.37 -6.82 -22.59
C ASP A 114 15.45 -5.60 -22.84
N ARG A 115 14.16 -5.72 -22.50
CA ARG A 115 13.17 -4.64 -22.58
C ARG A 115 12.60 -4.36 -21.20
N LYS A 116 12.74 -3.12 -20.76
CA LYS A 116 12.09 -2.64 -19.54
C LYS A 116 10.57 -2.81 -19.65
N THR A 117 10.00 -3.47 -18.66
CA THR A 117 8.56 -3.72 -18.51
C THR A 117 7.97 -3.02 -17.28
N LYS A 118 8.79 -2.61 -16.32
CA LYS A 118 8.39 -1.76 -15.19
C LYS A 118 9.52 -0.81 -14.75
N GLU A 119 9.19 0.44 -14.45
CA GLU A 119 10.11 1.44 -13.87
C GLU A 119 9.31 2.43 -13.01
N ASP A 120 8.96 2.02 -11.80
CA ASP A 120 8.06 2.78 -10.93
C ASP A 120 8.77 3.26 -9.68
N ILE A 121 8.64 4.55 -9.37
CA ILE A 121 9.17 5.16 -8.14
C ILE A 121 8.02 5.82 -7.40
N LEU A 122 7.95 5.59 -6.09
CA LEU A 122 6.97 6.20 -5.20
C LEU A 122 7.68 6.79 -3.99
N ALA A 123 7.28 8.00 -3.60
CA ALA A 123 7.66 8.59 -2.32
C ALA A 123 6.47 9.30 -1.68
N VAL A 124 6.36 9.16 -0.37
CA VAL A 124 5.23 9.62 0.43
C VAL A 124 5.73 10.20 1.73
N TYR A 125 5.21 11.35 2.11
CA TYR A 125 5.43 11.95 3.41
C TYR A 125 4.08 12.34 4.02
N ASP A 126 3.81 11.85 5.21
CA ASP A 126 2.60 12.11 5.97
C ASP A 126 2.98 12.67 7.34
N ALA A 127 2.34 13.74 7.77
CA ALA A 127 2.59 14.38 9.06
C ALA A 127 1.28 14.69 9.76
N ASN A 128 1.10 14.21 10.98
CA ASN A 128 -0.10 14.39 11.79
C ASN A 128 0.24 15.13 13.08
N LEU A 129 -0.47 16.22 13.35
CA LEU A 129 -0.39 17.00 14.59
C LEU A 129 -1.70 16.84 15.36
N TYR A 130 -1.64 16.13 16.48
CA TYR A 130 -2.78 15.86 17.36
C TYR A 130 -3.03 17.04 18.29
N PHE A 131 -4.24 17.61 18.24
CA PHE A 131 -4.65 18.68 19.15
C PHE A 131 -5.28 18.11 20.41
N ASP A 132 -6.03 17.02 20.25
CA ASP A 132 -6.60 16.22 21.32
C ASP A 132 -6.70 14.74 20.90
N GLN A 133 -7.40 13.91 21.67
CA GLN A 133 -7.52 12.47 21.40
C GLN A 133 -8.30 12.15 20.11
N SER A 134 -9.14 13.06 19.65
CA SER A 134 -10.04 12.91 18.51
C SER A 134 -9.63 13.77 17.32
N LEU A 135 -9.29 15.04 17.51
CA LEU A 135 -9.01 16.00 16.45
C LEU A 135 -7.50 16.14 16.19
N TYR A 136 -7.12 16.10 14.92
CA TYR A 136 -5.75 16.32 14.48
C TYR A 136 -5.72 17.06 13.14
N GLY A 137 -4.62 17.73 12.85
CA GLY A 137 -4.32 18.24 11.51
C GLY A 137 -3.36 17.28 10.81
N PHE A 138 -3.50 17.12 9.50
CA PHE A 138 -2.57 16.34 8.70
C PHE A 138 -2.03 17.15 7.52
N VAL A 139 -0.82 16.79 7.09
CA VAL A 139 -0.20 17.19 5.83
C VAL A 139 0.26 15.93 5.12
N LEU A 140 -0.03 15.83 3.83
CA LEU A 140 0.30 14.70 2.98
C LEU A 140 1.00 15.22 1.73
N ALA A 141 2.18 14.69 1.43
CA ALA A 141 2.88 14.85 0.17
C ALA A 141 3.10 13.47 -0.45
N ARG A 142 2.77 13.30 -1.72
CA ARG A 142 3.01 12.10 -2.51
C ARG A 142 3.61 12.49 -3.85
N ILE A 143 4.56 11.70 -4.32
CA ILE A 143 5.04 11.74 -5.69
C ILE A 143 5.23 10.33 -6.19
N GLU A 144 4.78 10.09 -7.41
CA GLU A 144 4.97 8.87 -8.15
C GLU A 144 5.49 9.21 -9.54
N ALA A 145 6.36 8.35 -10.06
CA ALA A 145 6.87 8.43 -11.41
C ALA A 145 6.90 7.04 -12.05
N ASP A 146 6.39 6.96 -13.28
CA ASP A 146 6.51 5.81 -14.19
C ASP A 146 7.50 6.20 -15.31
N GLY A 147 8.62 5.49 -15.39
CA GLY A 147 9.68 5.71 -16.36
C GLY A 147 9.38 5.14 -17.76
N LEU A 148 8.34 4.32 -17.90
CA LEU A 148 7.92 3.70 -19.17
C LEU A 148 6.72 4.39 -19.81
N ALA A 149 6.07 5.32 -19.10
CA ALA A 149 5.02 6.17 -19.63
C ALA A 149 5.52 7.01 -20.83
N ASN A 150 5.02 6.69 -22.02
CA ASN A 150 5.47 7.30 -23.29
C ASN A 150 4.31 7.78 -24.18
N THR A 151 3.06 7.51 -23.80
CA THR A 151 1.87 7.94 -24.55
C THR A 151 1.05 8.98 -23.79
N ALA A 152 0.12 9.64 -24.48
CA ALA A 152 -0.77 10.64 -23.88
C ALA A 152 -1.77 10.04 -22.87
N GLY A 153 -1.98 8.71 -22.93
CA GLY A 153 -2.85 7.99 -22.00
C GLY A 153 -2.12 7.50 -20.75
N ASP A 154 -0.79 7.51 -20.75
CA ASP A 154 0.03 7.05 -19.63
C ASP A 154 0.30 8.21 -18.66
N VAL A 155 0.26 7.92 -17.37
CA VAL A 155 0.62 8.89 -16.33
C VAL A 155 2.09 8.72 -15.99
N ARG A 156 2.92 9.66 -16.45
CA ARG A 156 4.37 9.65 -16.21
C ARG A 156 4.74 10.14 -14.83
N ARG A 157 4.06 11.18 -14.34
CA ARG A 157 4.23 11.66 -12.95
C ARG A 157 2.90 12.02 -12.35
N ASP A 158 2.69 11.59 -11.12
CA ASP A 158 1.54 11.96 -10.31
C ASP A 158 2.04 12.45 -8.96
N ALA A 159 1.78 13.71 -8.63
CA ALA A 159 2.12 14.27 -7.34
C ALA A 159 0.91 14.92 -6.69
N PHE A 160 0.86 14.84 -5.37
CA PHE A 160 -0.20 15.44 -4.57
C PHE A 160 0.39 16.05 -3.31
N LEU A 161 0.02 17.29 -3.01
CA LEU A 161 0.32 17.94 -1.74
C LEU A 161 -0.99 18.46 -1.16
N GLY A 162 -1.44 17.87 -0.06
CA GLY A 162 -2.68 18.23 0.61
C GLY A 162 -2.53 18.36 2.11
N PHE A 163 -3.49 19.04 2.71
CA PHE A 163 -3.58 19.17 4.15
C PHE A 163 -5.05 19.27 4.56
N GLY A 164 -5.33 19.01 5.82
CA GLY A 164 -6.68 19.16 6.35
C GLY A 164 -6.86 18.62 7.75
N PRO A 165 -8.09 18.69 8.29
CA PRO A 165 -8.43 18.06 9.54
C PRO A 165 -8.62 16.54 9.41
N GLY A 166 -8.28 15.84 10.48
CA GLY A 166 -8.65 14.46 10.74
C GLY A 166 -9.39 14.35 12.06
N TYR A 167 -10.33 13.40 12.14
CA TYR A 167 -11.16 13.17 13.30
C TYR A 167 -11.28 11.68 13.60
N ARG A 168 -10.94 11.27 14.83
CA ARG A 168 -11.21 9.91 15.33
C ARG A 168 -12.62 9.87 15.90
N VAL A 169 -13.51 9.23 15.15
CA VAL A 169 -14.90 8.99 15.56
C VAL A 169 -14.94 7.94 16.67
N ILE A 170 -14.11 6.91 16.55
CA ILE A 170 -13.98 5.83 17.54
C ILE A 170 -12.49 5.63 17.82
N ASN A 171 -12.12 5.54 19.10
CA ASN A 171 -10.74 5.33 19.51
C ASN A 171 -10.69 4.44 20.77
N THR A 172 -10.95 3.15 20.58
CA THR A 172 -10.91 2.13 21.64
C THR A 172 -9.90 1.04 21.27
N PRO A 173 -9.40 0.23 22.23
CA PRO A 173 -8.44 -0.84 21.93
C PRO A 173 -8.93 -1.85 20.89
N ASP A 174 -10.24 -2.11 20.85
CA ASP A 174 -10.84 -3.13 19.98
C ASP A 174 -11.48 -2.55 18.71
N MET A 175 -11.71 -1.24 18.65
CA MET A 175 -12.35 -0.60 17.51
C MET A 175 -11.83 0.81 17.35
N THR A 176 -11.33 1.14 16.16
CA THR A 176 -10.92 2.49 15.82
C THR A 176 -11.44 2.90 14.46
N TRP A 177 -11.86 4.15 14.37
CA TRP A 177 -12.37 4.72 13.14
C TRP A 177 -11.94 6.18 13.07
N ARG A 178 -11.20 6.49 12.01
CA ARG A 178 -10.77 7.86 11.72
C ARG A 178 -11.18 8.27 10.32
N LEU A 179 -11.53 9.55 10.21
CA LEU A 179 -11.88 10.22 8.99
C LEU A 179 -10.91 11.37 8.77
N GLN A 180 -10.53 11.61 7.52
CA GLN A 180 -9.74 12.75 7.11
C GLN A 180 -10.45 13.42 5.94
N ALA A 181 -10.42 14.74 5.92
CA ALA A 181 -10.86 15.53 4.78
C ALA A 181 -9.82 16.61 4.54
N GLY A 182 -9.43 16.82 3.29
CA GLY A 182 -8.38 17.77 2.96
C GLY A 182 -8.57 18.40 1.59
N ILE A 183 -7.83 19.47 1.40
CA ILE A 183 -7.67 20.15 0.12
C ILE A 183 -6.18 20.20 -0.19
N GLY A 184 -5.84 20.17 -1.47
CA GLY A 184 -4.48 20.15 -1.92
C GLY A 184 -4.31 20.55 -3.37
N VAL A 185 -3.07 20.47 -3.82
CA VAL A 185 -2.69 20.64 -5.21
C VAL A 185 -2.29 19.26 -5.75
N SER A 186 -2.90 18.87 -6.86
CA SER A 186 -2.51 17.70 -7.63
C SER A 186 -1.76 18.15 -8.88
N TYR A 187 -0.69 17.45 -9.20
CA TYR A 187 0.10 17.61 -10.40
C TYR A 187 0.09 16.28 -11.15
N LEU A 188 -0.37 16.29 -12.39
CA LEU A 188 -0.34 15.12 -13.26
C LEU A 188 0.38 15.46 -14.54
N GLU A 189 1.26 14.56 -14.97
CA GLU A 189 2.04 14.71 -16.18
C GLU A 189 1.95 13.43 -17.00
N ASP A 190 1.59 13.56 -18.26
CA ASP A 190 1.44 12.42 -19.17
C ASP A 190 2.78 11.97 -19.78
N GLY A 191 2.76 10.84 -20.49
CA GLY A 191 3.91 10.32 -21.22
C GLY A 191 4.42 11.24 -22.34
N LEU A 192 3.60 12.17 -22.84
CA LEU A 192 3.99 13.20 -23.81
C LEU A 192 4.53 14.49 -23.17
N ARG A 193 4.64 14.52 -21.83
CA ARG A 193 5.10 15.65 -21.03
C ARG A 193 4.15 16.84 -21.02
N ASN A 194 2.88 16.64 -21.35
CA ASN A 194 1.84 17.61 -20.99
C ASN A 194 1.59 17.48 -19.49
N SER A 195 1.49 18.61 -18.81
CA SER A 195 1.21 18.64 -17.37
C SER A 195 -0.05 19.44 -17.09
N VAL A 196 -0.78 19.00 -16.07
CA VAL A 196 -1.90 19.70 -15.48
C VAL A 196 -1.63 19.85 -13.98
N THR A 197 -1.90 21.03 -13.46
CA THR A 197 -1.88 21.30 -12.03
C THR A 197 -3.24 21.80 -11.64
N GLU A 198 -3.84 21.16 -10.64
CA GLU A 198 -5.23 21.37 -10.29
C GLU A 198 -5.45 21.27 -8.79
N THR A 199 -6.60 21.77 -8.34
CA THR A 199 -7.00 21.61 -6.95
C THR A 199 -7.55 20.20 -6.76
N GLY A 200 -7.07 19.50 -5.72
CA GLY A 200 -7.56 18.19 -5.33
C GLY A 200 -8.25 18.24 -3.97
N TYR A 201 -9.33 17.49 -3.84
CA TYR A 201 -10.06 17.28 -2.59
C TYR A 201 -9.86 15.83 -2.15
N LEU A 202 -9.38 15.66 -0.92
CA LEU A 202 -9.12 14.37 -0.32
C LEU A 202 -10.20 14.06 0.72
N ALA A 203 -10.72 12.83 0.71
CA ALA A 203 -11.41 12.25 1.84
C ALA A 203 -10.86 10.85 2.09
N ALA A 204 -10.50 10.54 3.33
CA ALA A 204 -10.01 9.23 3.71
C ALA A 204 -10.77 8.69 4.92
N SER A 205 -11.07 7.41 4.91
CA SER A 205 -11.63 6.65 6.02
C SER A 205 -10.70 5.50 6.33
N ARG A 206 -10.40 5.28 7.61
CA ARG A 206 -9.63 4.14 8.09
C ARG A 206 -10.39 3.52 9.24
N PHE A 207 -10.84 2.29 9.05
CA PHE A 207 -11.62 1.55 10.01
C PHE A 207 -10.88 0.27 10.41
N TYR A 208 -10.84 0.01 11.72
CA TYR A 208 -10.28 -1.19 12.32
C TYR A 208 -11.24 -1.74 13.35
N TYR A 209 -11.43 -3.06 13.33
CA TYR A 209 -12.23 -3.76 14.31
C TYR A 209 -11.63 -5.11 14.66
N ARG A 210 -11.25 -5.29 15.92
CA ARG A 210 -10.83 -6.55 16.52
C ARG A 210 -12.08 -7.33 16.91
N ILE A 211 -12.36 -8.42 16.19
CA ILE A 211 -13.48 -9.31 16.49
C ILE A 211 -13.15 -10.15 17.72
N ASN A 212 -11.92 -10.66 17.77
CA ASN A 212 -11.30 -11.34 18.90
C ASN A 212 -9.77 -11.35 18.71
N ASP A 213 -9.02 -11.99 19.61
CA ASP A 213 -7.56 -12.09 19.49
C ASP A 213 -7.12 -12.77 18.19
N GLY A 214 -7.89 -13.74 17.70
CA GLY A 214 -7.59 -14.46 16.47
C GLY A 214 -8.02 -13.74 15.18
N ILE A 215 -8.89 -12.73 15.22
CA ILE A 215 -9.54 -12.21 14.02
C ILE A 215 -9.76 -10.71 14.13
N PHE A 216 -9.33 -9.98 13.10
CA PHE A 216 -9.60 -8.55 13.00
C PHE A 216 -9.81 -8.11 11.54
N LEU A 217 -10.57 -7.04 11.40
CA LEU A 217 -11.04 -6.48 10.13
C LEU A 217 -10.48 -5.07 9.95
N THR A 218 -10.09 -4.75 8.73
CA THR A 218 -9.67 -3.41 8.31
C THR A 218 -10.50 -2.98 7.11
N ASN A 219 -10.97 -1.73 7.07
CA ASN A 219 -11.51 -1.14 5.86
C ASN A 219 -10.96 0.26 5.65
N ASP A 220 -10.21 0.44 4.58
CA ASP A 220 -9.53 1.69 4.29
C ASP A 220 -10.01 2.22 2.95
N THR A 221 -10.65 3.39 2.99
CA THR A 221 -11.19 4.07 1.81
C THR A 221 -10.47 5.38 1.59
N ASP A 222 -10.10 5.65 0.36
CA ASP A 222 -9.50 6.90 -0.09
C ASP A 222 -10.28 7.45 -1.27
N ILE A 223 -10.56 8.74 -1.25
CA ILE A 223 -11.26 9.46 -2.32
C ILE A 223 -10.43 10.71 -2.65
N LEU A 224 -10.08 10.87 -3.92
CA LEU A 224 -9.43 12.05 -4.46
C LEU A 224 -10.27 12.54 -5.61
N SER A 225 -10.84 13.73 -5.45
CA SER A 225 -11.57 14.40 -6.51
C SER A 225 -10.74 15.57 -6.99
N SER A 226 -10.51 15.65 -8.30
CA SER A 226 -9.96 16.81 -8.97
C SER A 226 -10.77 17.13 -10.22
N ASP A 227 -10.40 18.18 -10.96
CA ASP A 227 -11.08 18.55 -12.20
C ASP A 227 -10.82 17.50 -13.31
N ALA A 228 -9.67 16.83 -13.28
CA ALA A 228 -9.31 15.79 -14.24
C ALA A 228 -9.96 14.43 -13.95
N ALA A 229 -10.09 14.04 -12.68
CA ALA A 229 -10.62 12.72 -12.32
C ALA A 229 -11.14 12.62 -10.88
N LEU A 230 -12.13 11.75 -10.69
CA LEU A 230 -12.49 11.17 -9.40
C LEU A 230 -11.86 9.78 -9.27
N ARG A 231 -11.01 9.63 -8.25
CA ARG A 231 -10.37 8.36 -7.89
C ARG A 231 -10.88 7.89 -6.53
N VAL A 232 -11.25 6.62 -6.43
CA VAL A 232 -11.63 5.98 -5.16
C VAL A 232 -10.90 4.67 -5.02
N ASN A 233 -10.23 4.46 -3.89
CA ASN A 233 -9.59 3.19 -3.55
C ASN A 233 -10.24 2.68 -2.27
N ASN A 234 -10.69 1.42 -2.26
CA ASN A 234 -11.16 0.72 -1.07
C ASN A 234 -10.35 -0.56 -0.89
N ASP A 235 -9.87 -0.79 0.33
CA ASP A 235 -9.21 -2.03 0.74
C ASP A 235 -9.94 -2.59 1.96
N LEU A 236 -10.65 -3.69 1.75
CA LEU A 236 -11.25 -4.49 2.81
C LEU A 236 -10.34 -5.68 3.12
N GLY A 237 -9.82 -5.73 4.34
CA GLY A 237 -8.98 -6.83 4.81
C GLY A 237 -9.63 -7.57 5.98
N VAL A 238 -9.61 -8.89 5.93
CA VAL A 238 -9.92 -9.76 7.07
C VAL A 238 -8.67 -10.58 7.37
N ASN A 239 -8.22 -10.50 8.62
CA ASN A 239 -6.98 -11.09 9.06
C ASN A 239 -7.27 -12.12 10.14
N PHE A 240 -6.68 -13.29 9.99
CA PHE A 240 -6.79 -14.43 10.88
C PHE A 240 -5.41 -14.74 11.45
N ARG A 241 -5.26 -14.64 12.76
CA ARG A 241 -4.15 -15.21 13.50
C ARG A 241 -4.53 -16.64 13.86
N VAL A 242 -3.97 -17.60 13.12
CA VAL A 242 -4.24 -19.04 13.32
C VAL A 242 -3.40 -19.57 14.47
N THR A 243 -2.14 -19.14 14.56
CA THR A 243 -1.22 -19.35 15.69
C THR A 243 -0.31 -18.13 15.83
N ASP A 244 0.55 -18.09 16.85
CA ASP A 244 1.60 -17.05 16.96
C ASP A 244 2.58 -17.05 15.78
N ALA A 245 2.66 -18.18 15.08
CA ALA A 245 3.54 -18.45 13.96
C ALA A 245 2.81 -18.45 12.61
N VAL A 246 1.47 -18.39 12.58
CA VAL A 246 0.71 -18.53 11.33
C VAL A 246 -0.42 -17.52 11.27
N SER A 247 -0.42 -16.70 10.23
CA SER A 247 -1.52 -15.79 9.96
C SER A 247 -1.97 -15.85 8.50
N THR A 248 -3.21 -15.47 8.25
CA THR A 248 -3.81 -15.44 6.92
C THR A 248 -4.53 -14.11 6.75
N ARG A 249 -4.29 -13.42 5.63
CA ARG A 249 -5.05 -12.24 5.24
C ARG A 249 -5.82 -12.53 3.97
N ILE A 250 -7.10 -12.16 3.99
CA ILE A 250 -7.97 -12.14 2.81
C ILE A 250 -8.29 -10.67 2.56
N SER A 251 -7.91 -10.15 1.40
CA SER A 251 -8.17 -8.77 1.01
C SER A 251 -9.03 -8.68 -0.24
N TYR A 252 -9.91 -7.69 -0.27
CA TYR A 252 -10.66 -7.30 -1.44
C TYR A 252 -10.42 -5.82 -1.69
N VAL A 253 -9.69 -5.54 -2.76
CA VAL A 253 -9.34 -4.19 -3.18
C VAL A 253 -10.21 -3.80 -4.36
N THR A 254 -10.83 -2.63 -4.26
CA THR A 254 -11.57 -2.00 -5.35
C THR A 254 -10.92 -0.67 -5.68
N GLU A 255 -10.62 -0.47 -6.95
CA GLU A 255 -10.09 0.77 -7.49
C GLU A 255 -11.11 1.34 -8.47
N TYR A 256 -11.43 2.62 -8.32
CA TYR A 256 -12.32 3.36 -9.19
C TYR A 256 -11.62 4.58 -9.74
N ASN A 257 -11.74 4.82 -11.05
CA ASN A 257 -11.25 6.02 -11.70
C ASN A 257 -12.16 6.35 -12.89
N ASP A 258 -12.84 7.49 -12.82
CA ASP A 258 -13.85 7.88 -13.81
C ASP A 258 -13.29 8.31 -15.16
N SER A 259 -11.98 8.64 -15.22
CA SER A 259 -11.28 9.01 -16.45
C SER A 259 -10.94 7.79 -17.33
N ARG A 260 -11.16 6.56 -16.84
CA ARG A 260 -10.86 5.31 -17.55
C ARG A 260 -12.06 4.76 -18.32
N ALA A 261 -11.76 3.98 -19.37
CA ALA A 261 -12.77 3.23 -20.12
C ALA A 261 -13.43 2.13 -19.25
N ILE A 262 -12.61 1.36 -18.55
CA ILE A 262 -13.06 0.49 -17.45
C ILE A 262 -12.79 1.25 -16.18
N ARG A 263 -13.87 1.69 -15.54
CA ARG A 263 -13.81 2.60 -14.38
C ARG A 263 -13.53 1.89 -13.07
N SER A 264 -13.66 0.57 -13.02
CA SER A 264 -13.54 -0.18 -11.77
C SER A 264 -12.75 -1.46 -11.97
N ASP A 265 -11.67 -1.59 -11.20
CA ASP A 265 -10.88 -2.79 -11.10
C ASP A 265 -11.05 -3.39 -9.70
N ASN A 266 -11.03 -4.71 -9.61
CA ASN A 266 -11.17 -5.42 -8.34
C ASN A 266 -10.10 -6.50 -8.25
N LYS A 267 -9.44 -6.59 -7.10
CA LYS A 267 -8.41 -7.60 -6.80
C LYS A 267 -8.80 -8.34 -5.52
N LEU A 268 -8.86 -9.66 -5.62
CA LEU A 268 -8.96 -10.55 -4.45
C LEU A 268 -7.57 -11.05 -4.11
N GLY A 269 -7.09 -10.72 -2.93
CA GLY A 269 -5.81 -11.17 -2.38
C GLY A 269 -6.02 -12.22 -1.29
N VAL A 270 -5.17 -13.25 -1.29
CA VAL A 270 -5.06 -14.20 -0.19
C VAL A 270 -3.57 -14.38 0.10
N SER A 271 -3.14 -14.01 1.30
CA SER A 271 -1.77 -14.25 1.77
C SER A 271 -1.80 -15.16 3.00
N LEU A 272 -0.83 -16.08 3.05
CA LEU A 272 -0.59 -16.97 4.17
C LEU A 272 0.84 -16.75 4.63
N VAL A 273 0.98 -16.55 5.93
CA VAL A 273 2.15 -15.96 6.55
C VAL A 273 2.62 -16.91 7.65
N PHE A 274 3.87 -17.41 7.55
CA PHE A 274 4.50 -18.30 8.53
C PHE A 274 5.71 -17.65 9.22
N GLY A 275 5.57 -17.24 10.49
CA GLY A 275 6.64 -16.69 11.34
C GLY A 275 7.21 -17.75 12.25
N PHE A 276 8.52 -17.74 12.50
CA PHE A 276 9.19 -18.75 13.34
C PHE A 276 10.21 -18.11 14.29
#